data_AF-A0A0F9C8H7-F1
#
_entry.id   AF-A0A0F9C8H7-F1
#
_cell.length_a   1.000
_cell.length_b   1.000
_cell.length_c   1.000
_cell.angle_alpha   90.00
_cell.angle_beta   90.00
_cell.angle_gamma   90.00
#
_symmetry.space_group_name_H-M   'P 1'
#
loop_
_entity.id
_entity.type
_entity.pdbx_description
1 polymer ?
#
loop_
_entity_poly.entity_id
_entity_poly.type
_entity_poly.pdbx_seq_one_letter_code
_entity_poly.pdbx_strand_id
1 'polypeptide(L)' 'MTEGYILYKSDYKYQLVEDYKINISIKPDFDIKTEFIDLDTDGNLLIRKAYAWDGPSGPVIDTDENLRGALVH' A
#
# COMPACT_ATOMS: atom_id res chain seq x y z
N MET A 1 2.98 -21.55 -0.92
CA MET A 1 2.30 -22.15 -2.10
C MET A 1 1.11 -22.94 -1.60
N THR A 2 0.00 -22.90 -2.33
CA THR A 2 -1.23 -23.64 -2.01
C THR A 2 -1.40 -24.79 -2.99
N GLU A 3 -1.67 -25.99 -2.46
CA GLU A 3 -1.95 -27.18 -3.26
C GLU A 3 -3.41 -27.63 -3.00
N GLY A 4 -4.16 -27.88 -4.07
CA GLY A 4 -5.54 -28.42 -4.02
C GLY A 4 -6.69 -27.42 -3.84
N TYR A 5 -6.42 -26.20 -3.36
CA TYR A 5 -7.43 -25.14 -3.21
C TYR A 5 -6.83 -23.75 -3.44
N ILE A 6 -7.68 -22.79 -3.75
CA ILE A 6 -7.29 -21.37 -3.87
C ILE A 6 -7.38 -20.68 -2.51
N LEU A 7 -6.42 -19.80 -2.22
CA LEU A 7 -6.56 -18.80 -1.16
C LEU A 7 -6.90 -17.46 -1.81
N TYR A 8 -7.91 -16.79 -1.29
CA TYR A 8 -8.29 -15.45 -1.70
C TYR A 8 -8.63 -14.63 -0.46
N LYS A 9 -8.50 -13.31 -0.59
CA LYS A 9 -8.99 -12.37 0.41
C LYS A 9 -10.05 -11.51 -0.26
N SER A 10 -11.27 -11.56 0.26
CA SER A 10 -12.38 -10.71 -0.16
C SER A 10 -12.35 -9.38 0.59
N ASP A 11 -13.22 -8.46 0.17
CA ASP A 11 -13.62 -7.28 0.94
C ASP A 11 -12.59 -6.16 1.10
N TYR A 12 -11.54 -6.13 0.26
CA TYR A 12 -10.76 -4.90 0.11
C TYR A 12 -11.60 -3.81 -0.54
N LYS A 13 -11.61 -2.63 0.07
CA LYS A 13 -12.42 -1.49 -0.39
C LYS A 13 -11.82 -0.79 -1.61
N TYR A 14 -10.50 -0.71 -1.68
CA TYR A 14 -9.77 -0.01 -2.74
C TYR A 14 -8.57 -0.82 -3.25
N GLN A 15 -8.21 -0.55 -4.49
CA GLN A 15 -7.04 -1.11 -5.14
C GLN A 15 -6.40 -0.07 -6.06
N LEU A 16 -5.06 0.00 -6.05
CA LEU A 16 -4.33 0.93 -6.91
C LEU A 16 -4.46 0.53 -8.38
N VAL A 17 -4.85 1.50 -9.22
CA VAL A 17 -4.95 1.32 -10.68
C VAL A 17 -3.60 1.43 -11.39
N GLU A 18 -2.64 2.11 -10.77
CA GLU A 18 -1.27 2.33 -11.25
C GLU A 18 -0.28 2.44 -10.07
N ASP A 19 1.01 2.45 -10.38
CA ASP A 19 2.06 2.63 -9.37
C ASP A 19 1.97 4.02 -8.73
N TYR A 20 2.02 4.07 -7.40
CA TYR A 20 2.05 5.30 -6.62
C TYR A 20 3.44 5.53 -6.02
N LYS A 21 4.01 6.71 -6.28
CA LYS A 21 5.35 7.09 -5.80
C LYS A 21 5.29 8.35 -4.98
N ILE A 22 5.98 8.35 -3.85
CA ILE A 22 6.09 9.51 -2.96
C ILE A 22 7.42 9.47 -2.20
N ASN A 23 8.00 10.63 -1.92
CA ASN A 23 9.11 10.74 -0.98
C ASN A 23 8.58 11.04 0.42
N ILE A 24 8.98 10.25 1.41
CA ILE A 24 8.56 10.35 2.81
C ILE A 24 9.77 10.61 3.72
N SER A 25 9.52 11.08 4.95
CA SER A 25 10.58 11.36 5.92
C SER A 25 11.18 10.12 6.59
N ILE A 26 10.55 8.95 6.42
CA ILE A 26 11.02 7.67 6.96
C ILE A 26 12.16 7.16 6.08
N LYS A 27 13.32 6.91 6.68
CA LYS A 27 14.53 6.44 6.00
C LYS A 27 15.07 5.21 6.73
N PRO A 28 14.85 4.00 6.20
CA PRO A 28 15.37 2.77 6.81
C PRO A 28 16.89 2.66 6.62
N ASP A 29 17.55 1.83 7.43
CA ASP A 29 18.99 1.55 7.29
C ASP A 29 19.32 0.71 6.04
N PHE A 30 18.32 0.06 5.45
CA PHE A 30 18.42 -0.77 4.25
C PHE A 30 17.13 -0.73 3.44
N ASP A 31 17.24 -0.98 2.13
CA ASP A 31 16.08 -1.09 1.23
C ASP A 31 15.08 -2.15 1.73
N ILE A 32 13.82 -1.75 1.83
CA ILE A 32 12.69 -2.66 2.04
C ILE A 32 12.08 -2.95 0.67
N LYS A 33 12.01 -4.23 0.29
CA LYS A 33 11.39 -4.67 -0.96
C LYS A 33 10.45 -5.83 -0.68
N THR A 34 9.18 -5.63 -1.01
CA THR A 34 8.13 -6.64 -0.89
C THR A 34 7.45 -6.82 -2.24
N GLU A 35 6.37 -7.61 -2.30
CA GLU A 35 5.62 -7.79 -3.55
C GLU A 35 4.99 -6.49 -4.05
N PHE A 36 4.54 -5.62 -3.14
CA PHE A 36 3.79 -4.41 -3.49
C PHE A 36 4.41 -3.10 -2.98
N ILE A 37 5.34 -3.15 -2.03
CA ILE A 37 5.90 -1.97 -1.39
C ILE A 37 7.42 -2.03 -1.48
N ASP A 38 8.01 -0.97 -2.05
CA ASP A 38 9.44 -0.70 -1.99
C ASP A 38 9.68 0.62 -1.25
N LEU A 39 10.61 0.63 -0.29
CA LEU A 39 11.10 1.83 0.38
C LEU A 39 12.61 1.80 0.40
N ASP A 40 13.24 2.74 -0.29
CA ASP A 40 14.71 2.87 -0.29
C ASP A 40 15.23 3.70 0.90
N THR A 41 16.55 3.70 1.07
CA THR A 41 17.23 4.43 2.15
C THR A 41 17.12 5.96 2.05
N ASP A 42 16.69 6.48 0.89
CA ASP A 42 16.47 7.92 0.67
C ASP A 42 15.03 8.36 1.01
N GLY A 43 14.16 7.41 1.36
CA GLY A 43 12.77 7.64 1.69
C GLY A 43 11.86 7.65 0.47
N ASN A 44 12.29 7.12 -0.68
CA ASN A 44 11.41 6.96 -1.83
C ASN A 44 10.54 5.72 -1.64
N LEU A 45 9.25 5.95 -1.42
CA LEU A 45 8.23 4.92 -1.31
C LEU A 45 7.57 4.70 -2.67
N LEU A 46 7.56 3.45 -3.12
CA LEU A 46 6.78 2.96 -4.24
C LEU A 46 5.76 1.94 -3.73
N ILE A 47 4.48 2.22 -3.97
CA ILE A 47 3.40 1.26 -3.79
C ILE A 47 2.90 0.86 -5.17
N ARG A 48 3.07 -0.42 -5.50
CA ARG A 48 2.84 -0.97 -6.83
C ARG A 48 1.35 -1.07 -7.13
N LYS A 49 1.03 -0.99 -8.43
CA LYS A 49 -0.29 -1.29 -8.97
C LYS A 49 -0.85 -2.59 -8.37
N ALA A 50 -2.16 -2.63 -8.19
CA ALA A 50 -2.91 -3.74 -7.62
C ALA A 50 -2.73 -3.97 -6.10
N TYR A 51 -1.93 -3.15 -5.39
CA TYR A 51 -1.97 -3.12 -3.94
C TYR A 51 -3.37 -2.75 -3.44
N ALA A 52 -3.92 -3.58 -2.54
CA ALA A 52 -5.27 -3.46 -2.04
C ALA A 52 -5.28 -3.05 -0.56
N TRP A 53 -6.17 -2.13 -0.18
CA TRP A 53 -6.30 -1.62 1.18
C TRP A 53 -7.74 -1.16 1.48
N ASP A 54 -8.07 -0.94 2.75
CA ASP A 54 -9.44 -0.70 3.21
C ASP A 54 -9.81 0.79 3.35
N GLY A 55 -8.88 1.69 3.00
CA GLY A 55 -9.04 3.13 3.22
C GLY A 55 -8.80 3.55 4.68
N PRO A 56 -9.19 4.77 5.07
CA PRO A 56 -9.04 5.28 6.42
C PRO A 56 -9.91 4.51 7.43
N SER A 57 -9.46 4.43 8.68
CA SER A 57 -10.19 3.72 9.73
C SER A 57 -11.27 4.59 10.40
N GLY A 58 -12.29 3.93 10.96
CA GLY A 58 -13.29 4.57 11.82
C GLY A 58 -14.27 5.49 11.05
N PRO A 59 -14.70 6.63 11.64
CA PRO A 59 -15.70 7.52 11.06
C PRO A 59 -15.11 8.48 10.01
N VAL A 60 -13.84 8.31 9.62
CA VAL A 60 -13.16 9.20 8.69
C VAL A 60 -13.78 9.03 7.30
N ILE A 61 -14.23 10.14 6.72
CA ILE A 61 -14.85 10.16 5.40
C ILE A 61 -13.77 9.86 4.34
N ASP A 62 -14.09 9.02 3.36
CA ASP A 62 -13.22 8.76 2.22
C ASP A 62 -13.15 10.00 1.32
N THR A 63 -12.16 10.87 1.58
CA THR A 63 -11.72 11.90 0.64
C THR A 63 -10.41 11.45 0.00
N ASP A 64 -10.04 12.04 -1.14
CA ASP A 64 -8.78 11.70 -1.83
C ASP A 64 -7.55 11.87 -0.91
N GLU A 65 -7.58 12.88 -0.04
CA GLU A 65 -6.53 13.13 0.96
C GLU A 65 -6.49 12.03 2.02
N ASN A 66 -7.66 11.65 2.57
CA ASN A 66 -7.74 10.62 3.60
C ASN A 66 -7.39 9.23 3.05
N LEU A 67 -7.78 8.93 1.79
CA LEU A 67 -7.41 7.69 1.10
C LEU A 67 -5.91 7.60 0.87
N ARG A 68 -5.28 8.70 0.43
CA ARG A 68 -3.82 8.77 0.27
C ARG A 68 -3.10 8.62 1.61
N GLY A 69 -3.59 9.29 2.65
CA GLY A 69 -3.04 9.17 4.01
C GLY A 69 -3.11 7.75 4.56
N ALA A 70 -4.24 7.06 4.32
CA ALA A 70 -4.42 5.68 4.75
C ALA A 70 -3.58 4.67 3.94
N LEU A 71 -3.21 5.01 2.70
CA LEU A 71 -2.39 4.17 1.84
C LEU A 71 -0.90 4.17 2.25
N VAL A 72 -0.37 5.31 2.70
CA VAL A 72 1.07 5.54 2.98
C VAL A 72 1.41 5.29 4.46
N HIS A 73 0.72 4.35 5.11
CA HIS A 73 0.83 4.12 6.55
C HIS A 73 2.22 3.63 7.00
#